data_AF-A0A549T0T5-F1
#
_entry.id   AF-A0A549T0T5-F1
#
_cell.length_a   1.000
_cell.length_b   1.000
_cell.length_c   1.000
_cell.angle_alpha   90.00
_cell.angle_beta   90.00
_cell.angle_gamma   90.00
#
_symmetry.space_group_name_H-M   'P 1'
#
loop_
_entity.id
_entity.type
_entity.pdbx_description
1 polymer ?
#
loop_
_entity_poly.entity_id
_entity_poly.type
_entity_poly.pdbx_seq_one_letter_code
_entity_poly.pdbx_strand_id
1 'polypeptide(L)'
;MTGLDRRTGARISNLDSAYQAVTFTLGTRISSVPLLREFGGGIAELLGRAMTPALFAAWQQLIATAIDLWEPRFKVRRITATGSIDDIRNGVAGLMIEVDYRPKGHLGDETVDRVVSFGLGVNGGVTLL
;
A
#
# COMPACT_ATOMS: atom_id res chain seq x y z
N MET A 1 -11.79 10.84 5.89
CA MET A 1 -11.79 12.20 5.31
C MET A 1 -11.99 12.13 3.80
N THR A 2 -12.83 12.99 3.21
CA THR A 2 -12.88 13.20 1.76
C THR A 2 -11.71 14.07 1.32
N GLY A 3 -11.05 13.66 0.24
CA GLY A 3 -9.85 14.33 -0.29
C GLY A 3 -10.05 14.87 -1.69
N LEU A 4 -8.94 15.32 -2.30
CA LEU A 4 -8.86 15.60 -3.73
C LEU A 4 -8.00 14.54 -4.40
N ASP A 5 -8.44 14.11 -5.58
CA ASP A 5 -7.66 13.26 -6.48
C ASP A 5 -6.38 13.99 -6.89
N ARG A 6 -5.23 13.36 -6.70
CA ARG A 6 -3.92 13.91 -7.08
C ARG A 6 -3.77 14.17 -8.58
N ARG A 7 -4.50 13.42 -9.43
CA ARG A 7 -4.40 13.50 -10.89
C ARG A 7 -5.43 14.45 -11.49
N THR A 8 -6.67 14.39 -11.01
CA THR A 8 -7.79 15.14 -11.61
C THR A 8 -8.18 16.40 -10.83
N GLY A 9 -7.81 16.49 -9.55
CA GLY A 9 -8.26 17.55 -8.65
C GLY A 9 -9.75 17.44 -8.25
N ALA A 10 -10.45 16.39 -8.67
CA ALA A 10 -11.84 16.16 -8.28
C ALA A 10 -11.93 15.73 -6.81
N ARG A 11 -13.09 15.96 -6.19
CA ARG A 11 -13.38 15.42 -4.85
C ARG A 11 -13.53 13.92 -4.93
N ILE A 12 -12.84 13.20 -4.05
CA ILE A 12 -12.89 11.73 -3.96
C ILE A 12 -13.48 11.27 -2.65
N SER A 13 -14.00 10.04 -2.64
CA SER A 13 -14.56 9.42 -1.46
C SER A 13 -13.51 9.21 -0.37
N ASN A 14 -13.95 8.90 0.85
CA ASN A 14 -13.03 8.61 1.96
C ASN A 14 -12.17 7.37 1.68
N LEU A 15 -12.74 6.36 1.05
CA LEU A 15 -12.04 5.12 0.73
C LEU A 15 -11.01 5.34 -0.39
N ASP A 16 -11.38 6.05 -1.45
CA ASP A 16 -10.46 6.39 -2.55
C ASP A 16 -9.29 7.25 -2.05
N SER A 17 -9.58 8.18 -1.13
CA SER A 17 -8.53 8.96 -0.47
C SER A 17 -7.56 8.08 0.32
N ALA A 18 -8.03 7.02 0.97
CA ALA A 18 -7.18 6.07 1.68
C ALA A 18 -6.33 5.24 0.70
N TYR A 19 -6.89 4.78 -0.42
CA TYR A 19 -6.10 4.10 -1.46
C TYR A 19 -5.02 5.02 -2.06
N GLN A 20 -5.34 6.28 -2.29
CA GLN A 20 -4.37 7.28 -2.75
C GLN A 20 -3.25 7.49 -1.73
N ALA A 21 -3.56 7.53 -0.43
CA ALA A 21 -2.57 7.67 0.63
C ALA A 21 -1.64 6.44 0.72
N VAL A 22 -2.17 5.22 0.59
CA VAL A 22 -1.34 3.99 0.50
C VAL A 22 -0.42 4.05 -0.72
N THR A 23 -0.97 4.42 -1.89
CA THR A 23 -0.19 4.57 -3.13
C THR A 23 0.95 5.55 -2.95
N PHE A 24 0.67 6.70 -2.32
CA PHE A 24 1.69 7.72 -2.04
C PHE A 24 2.74 7.19 -1.06
N THR A 25 2.33 6.57 0.05
CA THR A 25 3.24 6.04 1.07
C THR A 25 4.20 5.00 0.48
N LEU A 26 3.66 4.02 -0.24
CA LEU A 26 4.44 2.93 -0.82
C LEU A 26 5.32 3.41 -1.98
N GLY A 27 4.86 4.39 -2.77
CA GLY A 27 5.66 5.00 -3.84
C GLY A 27 6.75 5.96 -3.35
N THR A 28 6.74 6.36 -2.08
CA THR A 28 7.66 7.35 -1.52
C THR A 28 8.86 6.67 -0.86
N ARG A 29 10.07 7.11 -1.24
CA ARG A 29 11.32 6.66 -0.61
C ARG A 29 11.40 7.20 0.82
N ILE A 30 12.07 6.46 1.69
CA ILE A 30 12.31 6.92 3.07
C ILE A 30 13.07 8.25 3.03
N SER A 31 12.66 9.21 3.85
CA SER A 31 13.32 10.52 4.00
C SER A 31 13.26 11.42 2.75
N SER A 32 12.41 11.13 1.75
CA SER A 32 12.29 12.00 0.58
C SER A 32 11.31 13.17 0.76
N VAL A 33 10.47 13.13 1.80
CA VAL A 33 9.52 14.21 2.09
C VAL A 33 10.21 15.29 2.94
N PRO A 34 10.24 16.56 2.50
CA PRO A 34 10.81 17.64 3.29
C PRO A 34 10.15 17.73 4.67
N LEU A 35 10.97 17.89 5.71
CA LEU A 35 10.54 17.99 7.12
C LEU A 35 9.83 16.75 7.69
N LEU A 36 9.77 15.63 6.96
CA LEU A 36 9.16 14.38 7.42
C LEU A 36 10.08 13.20 7.10
N ARG A 37 11.11 13.04 7.93
CA ARG A 37 12.28 12.20 7.63
C ARG A 37 12.02 10.71 7.79
N GLU A 38 11.13 10.38 8.70
CA GLU A 38 10.65 9.03 9.02
C GLU A 38 9.68 8.48 7.98
N PHE A 39 9.11 9.33 7.12
CA PHE A 39 8.07 8.92 6.18
C PHE A 39 8.63 8.20 4.95
N GLY A 40 7.87 7.19 4.51
CA GLY A 40 8.12 6.39 3.32
C GLY A 40 7.79 4.92 3.54
N GLY A 41 7.53 4.19 2.45
CA GLY A 41 7.19 2.77 2.52
C GLY A 41 8.40 1.84 2.60
N GLY A 42 9.61 2.33 2.32
CA GLY A 42 10.85 1.53 2.31
C GLY A 42 10.95 0.47 1.21
N ILE A 43 9.86 0.20 0.50
CA ILE A 43 9.80 -0.84 -0.54
C ILE A 43 10.67 -0.52 -1.76
N ALA A 44 10.83 0.76 -2.10
CA ALA A 44 11.63 1.19 -3.23
C ALA A 44 13.12 0.81 -3.10
N GLU A 45 13.61 0.64 -1.87
CA GLU A 45 15.01 0.28 -1.57
C GLU A 45 15.30 -1.22 -1.76
N LEU A 46 14.26 -2.04 -1.91
CA LEU A 46 14.36 -3.47 -2.18
C LEU A 46 14.22 -3.81 -3.67
N LEU A 47 13.75 -2.85 -4.50
CA LEU A 47 13.61 -3.05 -5.94
C LEU A 47 14.99 -3.27 -6.60
N GLY A 48 15.02 -4.09 -7.65
CA GLY A 48 16.23 -4.42 -8.40
C GLY A 48 17.12 -5.50 -7.76
N ARG A 49 16.76 -6.02 -6.58
CA ARG A 49 17.42 -7.17 -5.95
C ARG A 49 16.84 -8.48 -6.46
N ALA A 50 17.61 -9.57 -6.35
CA ALA A 50 17.14 -10.90 -6.73
C ALA A 50 15.94 -11.33 -5.86
N MET A 51 14.89 -11.86 -6.49
CA MET A 51 13.69 -12.37 -5.82
C MET A 51 13.97 -13.67 -5.08
N THR A 52 14.47 -13.57 -3.85
CA THR A 52 14.60 -14.70 -2.93
C THR A 52 13.38 -14.79 -2.00
N PRO A 53 13.02 -15.99 -1.49
CA PRO A 53 11.90 -16.12 -0.55
C PRO A 53 12.05 -15.23 0.69
N ALA A 54 13.27 -15.08 1.21
CA ALA A 54 13.54 -14.23 2.37
C ALA A 54 13.32 -12.75 2.07
N LEU A 55 13.82 -12.26 0.93
CA LEU A 55 13.59 -10.87 0.50
C LEU A 55 12.11 -10.61 0.24
N PHE A 56 11.41 -11.57 -0.36
CA PHE A 56 10.00 -11.43 -0.68
C PHE A 56 9.13 -11.39 0.59
N ALA A 57 9.44 -12.19 1.60
CA ALA A 57 8.81 -12.09 2.92
C ALA A 57 9.08 -10.74 3.60
N ALA A 58 10.33 -10.24 3.53
CA ALA A 58 10.67 -8.92 4.04
C ALA A 58 9.90 -7.80 3.32
N TRP A 59 9.69 -7.93 2.01
CA TRP A 59 8.92 -6.98 1.22
C TRP A 59 7.44 -6.94 1.63
N GLN A 60 6.81 -8.11 1.83
CA GLN A 60 5.44 -8.19 2.36
C GLN A 60 5.34 -7.55 3.75
N GLN A 61 6.29 -7.84 4.64
CA GLN A 61 6.30 -7.30 6.00
C GLN A 61 6.45 -5.77 6.00
N LEU A 62 7.30 -5.22 5.12
CA LEU A 62 7.47 -3.77 4.99
C LEU A 62 6.19 -3.10 4.48
N ILE A 63 5.50 -3.69 3.52
CA ILE A 63 4.22 -3.17 3.02
C ILE A 63 3.17 -3.16 4.14
N ALA A 64 3.04 -4.27 4.87
CA ALA A 64 2.11 -4.35 5.99
C ALA A 64 2.42 -3.28 7.05
N THR A 65 3.69 -3.15 7.43
CA THR A 65 4.15 -2.17 8.41
C THR A 65 3.93 -0.73 7.95
N ALA A 66 4.22 -0.43 6.69
CA ALA A 66 4.04 0.92 6.14
C ALA A 66 2.57 1.34 6.09
N ILE A 67 1.67 0.43 5.72
CA ILE A 67 0.23 0.70 5.73
C ILE A 67 -0.27 0.91 7.16
N ASP A 68 0.09 0.00 8.08
CA ASP A 68 -0.34 0.09 9.48
C ASP A 68 0.19 1.35 10.19
N LEU A 69 1.37 1.84 9.82
CA LEU A 69 1.98 3.03 10.41
C LEU A 69 1.39 4.34 9.88
N TRP A 70 1.14 4.42 8.57
CA TRP A 70 0.83 5.69 7.90
C TRP A 70 -0.64 5.84 7.48
N GLU A 71 -1.40 4.75 7.38
CA GLU A 71 -2.80 4.78 6.99
C GLU A 71 -3.70 4.09 8.03
N PRO A 72 -4.04 4.77 9.14
CA PRO A 72 -4.79 4.17 10.25
C PRO A 72 -6.21 3.75 9.88
N ARG A 73 -6.73 4.17 8.71
CA ARG A 73 -8.01 3.69 8.20
C ARG A 73 -7.92 2.25 7.66
N PHE A 74 -6.72 1.72 7.47
CA PHE A 74 -6.51 0.35 7.02
C PHE A 74 -5.71 -0.43 8.07
N LYS A 75 -6.25 -1.59 8.46
CA LYS A 75 -5.49 -2.57 9.22
C LYS A 75 -5.24 -3.79 8.36
N VAL A 76 -3.98 -4.10 8.09
CA VAL A 76 -3.63 -5.21 7.19
C VAL A 76 -3.97 -6.55 7.83
N ARG A 77 -4.76 -7.37 7.12
CA ARG A 77 -5.08 -8.75 7.51
C ARG A 77 -4.15 -9.76 6.86
N ARG A 78 -3.93 -9.59 5.56
CA ARG A 78 -3.19 -10.56 4.75
C ARG A 78 -2.61 -9.89 3.51
N ILE A 79 -1.42 -10.35 3.14
CA ILE A 79 -0.78 -10.03 1.87
C ILE A 79 -0.53 -11.34 1.14
N THR A 80 -1.00 -11.45 -0.11
CA THR A 80 -0.84 -12.63 -0.95
C THR A 80 -0.11 -12.24 -2.23
N ALA A 81 0.87 -13.03 -2.65
CA ALA A 81 1.52 -12.84 -3.94
C ALA A 81 0.59 -13.18 -5.10
N THR A 82 0.65 -12.39 -6.16
CA THR A 82 -0.04 -12.64 -7.41
C THR A 82 0.94 -12.54 -8.58
N GLY A 83 0.62 -13.20 -9.69
CA GLY A 83 1.49 -13.27 -10.89
C GLY A 83 1.62 -14.69 -11.41
N SER A 84 1.94 -14.84 -12.69
CA SER A 84 2.28 -16.14 -13.27
C SER A 84 3.68 -16.60 -12.87
N ILE A 85 3.98 -17.87 -13.07
CA ILE A 85 5.34 -18.41 -12.84
C ILE A 85 6.36 -17.68 -13.70
N ASP A 86 6.01 -17.33 -14.93
CA ASP A 86 6.89 -16.63 -15.86
C ASP A 86 7.09 -15.16 -15.44
N ASP A 87 6.05 -14.49 -14.92
CA ASP A 87 6.19 -13.13 -14.36
C ASP A 87 7.19 -13.12 -13.20
N ILE A 88 7.04 -14.07 -12.27
CA ILE A 88 7.92 -14.17 -11.10
C ILE A 88 9.37 -14.45 -11.53
N ARG A 89 9.58 -15.31 -12.54
CA ARG A 89 10.92 -15.57 -13.12
C ARG A 89 11.51 -14.33 -13.78
N ASN A 90 10.67 -13.47 -14.36
CA ASN A 90 11.06 -12.21 -14.96
C ASN A 90 11.19 -11.05 -13.95
N GLY A 91 11.06 -11.32 -12.64
CA GLY A 91 11.18 -10.30 -11.60
C GLY A 91 9.92 -9.47 -11.37
N VAL A 92 8.78 -9.91 -11.91
CA VAL A 92 7.48 -9.21 -11.82
C VAL A 92 6.60 -9.96 -10.82
N ALA A 93 6.25 -9.30 -9.72
CA ALA A 93 5.30 -9.81 -8.75
C ALA A 93 4.20 -8.77 -8.49
N GLY A 94 2.96 -9.23 -8.53
CA GLY A 94 1.84 -8.51 -7.95
C GLY A 94 1.64 -8.91 -6.49
N LEU A 95 0.92 -8.07 -5.77
CA LEU A 95 0.38 -8.39 -4.45
C LEU A 95 -1.10 -8.11 -4.41
N MET A 96 -1.82 -8.93 -3.65
CA MET A 96 -3.17 -8.67 -3.20
C MET A 96 -3.14 -8.44 -1.70
N ILE A 97 -3.65 -7.29 -1.27
CA ILE A 97 -3.68 -6.87 0.13
C ILE A 97 -5.13 -6.87 0.58
N GLU A 98 -5.40 -7.57 1.67
CA GLU A 98 -6.69 -7.60 2.35
C GLU A 98 -6.57 -6.78 3.63
N VAL A 99 -7.46 -5.79 3.80
CA VAL A 99 -7.44 -4.87 4.94
C VAL A 99 -8.83 -4.71 5.55
N ASP A 100 -8.87 -4.47 6.87
CA ASP A 100 -10.03 -3.91 7.54
C ASP A 100 -10.11 -2.42 7.27
N TYR A 101 -11.21 -1.98 6.66
CA TYR A 101 -11.48 -0.56 6.46
C TYR A 101 -12.19 0.03 7.67
N ARG A 102 -11.55 1.04 8.26
CA ARG A 102 -11.98 1.81 9.44
C ARG A 102 -12.13 3.28 9.01
N PRO A 103 -13.32 3.73 8.57
CA PRO A 103 -13.50 5.06 7.98
C PRO A 103 -13.01 6.22 8.86
N LYS A 104 -13.06 6.01 10.19
CA LYS A 104 -12.68 6.96 11.24
C LYS A 104 -11.38 6.58 11.96
N GLY A 105 -10.57 5.67 11.42
CA GLY A 105 -9.30 5.25 12.06
C GLY A 105 -8.34 6.40 12.36
N HIS A 106 -8.30 7.43 11.51
CA HIS A 106 -7.57 8.68 11.72
C HIS A 106 -8.04 9.53 12.92
N LEU A 107 -9.21 9.21 13.50
CA LEU A 107 -9.74 9.82 14.72
C LEU A 107 -9.57 8.91 15.96
N GLY A 108 -8.86 7.78 15.81
CA GLY A 108 -8.69 6.78 16.87
C GLY A 108 -9.87 5.80 17.02
N ASP A 109 -10.86 5.84 16.13
CA ASP A 109 -11.97 4.89 16.12
C ASP A 109 -11.60 3.64 15.31
N GLU A 110 -11.48 2.51 16.00
CA GLU A 110 -11.09 1.22 15.43
C GLU A 110 -12.25 0.40 14.85
N THR A 111 -13.46 0.97 14.81
CA THR A 111 -14.64 0.27 14.27
C THR A 111 -14.44 -0.11 12.81
N VAL A 112 -14.53 -1.40 12.53
CA VAL A 112 -14.43 -1.95 11.17
C VAL A 112 -15.78 -1.79 10.47
N ASP A 113 -15.79 -1.09 9.33
CA ASP A 113 -16.97 -0.96 8.46
C ASP A 113 -17.11 -2.18 7.55
N ARG A 114 -16.02 -2.55 6.86
CA ARG A 114 -15.97 -3.73 5.97
C ARG A 114 -14.53 -4.17 5.72
N VAL A 115 -14.37 -5.37 5.18
CA VAL A 115 -13.10 -5.85 4.63
C VAL A 115 -13.00 -5.45 3.17
N VAL A 116 -11.87 -4.90 2.74
CA VAL A 116 -11.60 -4.59 1.34
C VAL A 116 -10.31 -5.23 0.89
N SER A 117 -10.25 -5.59 -0.39
CA SER A 117 -9.05 -6.14 -1.02
C SER A 117 -8.64 -5.27 -2.18
N PHE A 118 -7.34 -5.02 -2.33
CA PHE A 118 -6.82 -4.28 -3.47
C PHE A 118 -5.47 -4.81 -3.92
N GLY A 119 -5.21 -4.69 -5.23
CA GLY A 119 -3.97 -5.12 -5.85
C GLY A 119 -2.91 -4.02 -5.86
N LEU A 120 -1.65 -4.40 -5.61
CA LEU A 120 -0.46 -3.62 -5.97
C LEU A 120 0.26 -4.34 -7.11
N GLY A 121 0.38 -3.68 -8.27
CA GLY A 121 1.08 -4.22 -9.44
C GLY A 121 2.05 -3.20 -10.05
N VAL A 122 2.94 -3.69 -10.92
CA VAL A 122 4.04 -2.92 -11.53
C VAL A 122 3.56 -1.73 -12.40
N ASN A 123 2.29 -1.70 -12.81
CA ASN A 123 1.69 -0.57 -13.54
C ASN A 123 1.27 0.63 -12.66
N GLY A 124 1.74 0.72 -11.41
CA GLY A 124 1.69 1.96 -10.61
C GLY A 124 0.29 2.41 -10.17
N GLY A 125 -0.71 1.52 -10.25
CA GLY A 125 -2.07 1.78 -9.78
C GLY A 125 -2.52 0.73 -8.77
N VAL A 126 -3.29 1.18 -7.77
CA VAL A 126 -4.11 0.28 -6.96
C VAL A 126 -5.22 -0.26 -7.86
N THR A 127 -5.21 -1.56 -8.16
CA THR A 127 -6.30 -2.19 -8.90
C THR A 127 -7.37 -2.59 -7.90
N LEU A 128 -8.51 -1.90 -7.96
CA LEU A 128 -9.73 -2.29 -7.24
C LEU A 128 -10.34 -3.47 -7.99
N LEU A 129 -10.60 -4.56 -7.27
CA LEU A 129 -11.44 -5.66 -7.74
C LEU A 129 -12.84 -5.51 -7.15
#